data_AF-A0A6S7JYY4-F1
#
_entry.id   AF-A0A6S7JYY4-F1
#
_cell.length_a   1.000
_cell.length_b   1.000
_cell.length_c   1.000
_cell.angle_alpha   90.00
_cell.angle_beta   90.00
_cell.angle_gamma   90.00
#
_symmetry.space_group_name_H-M   'P 1'
#
loop_
_entity.id
_entity.type
_entity.pdbx_description
1 polymer ?
#
loop_
_entity_poly.entity_id
_entity_poly.type
_entity_poly.pdbx_seq_one_letter_code
_entity_poly.pdbx_strand_id
1 'polypeptide(L)'
;RVGGRLHPVSLKVRNGGKETFDLGAQWVCSGQKNITKVLDTFKLETYEQYTKGSKLMELSLGEVTSHRDQISSIGFFSSIEIFLAIKKIDSMCKEVPLIAPENSPHAREWDGMTVETFKNQSLWTSSAKRAFDVAVSNIFDKIEFTPELPYERRVLMRQIVMGCYTKFLATYETSFWREAGLSGQLTRYTDNEESVTSSPVSLVMDAVTSENNAALVGFFTGFGASHWASKSDDEKKHAALETLKSFFGSKAGKPLDFAIK
;
A
#
# COMPACT_ATOMS: atom_id res chain seq x y z
N ARG A 1 10.35 -15.11 -3.54
CA ARG A 1 10.98 -14.69 -4.84
C ARG A 1 10.73 -13.19 -4.96
N VAL A 2 11.76 -12.37 -5.22
CA VAL A 2 11.63 -10.91 -5.28
C VAL A 2 11.23 -10.49 -6.70
N GLY A 3 10.18 -9.67 -6.83
CA GLY A 3 9.62 -9.19 -8.10
C GLY A 3 8.25 -9.81 -8.45
N GLY A 4 7.21 -8.98 -8.56
CA GLY A 4 5.86 -9.40 -8.90
C GLY A 4 5.79 -9.97 -10.32
N ARG A 5 5.16 -11.14 -10.49
CA ARG A 5 4.91 -11.70 -11.82
C ARG A 5 3.84 -10.89 -12.51
N LEU A 6 3.97 -10.66 -13.81
CA LEU A 6 2.88 -10.13 -14.62
C LEU A 6 1.69 -11.11 -14.58
N HIS A 7 0.48 -10.56 -14.56
CA HIS A 7 -0.75 -11.33 -14.65
C HIS A 7 -1.80 -10.55 -15.43
N PRO A 8 -1.68 -10.53 -16.77
CA PRO A 8 -2.59 -9.79 -17.63
C PRO A 8 -3.99 -10.41 -17.59
N VAL A 9 -5.00 -9.56 -17.43
CA VAL A 9 -6.41 -9.90 -17.50
C VAL A 9 -7.11 -8.95 -18.46
N SER A 10 -8.06 -9.46 -19.24
CA SER A 10 -8.86 -8.64 -20.15
C SER A 10 -10.17 -8.27 -19.46
N LEU A 11 -10.38 -6.97 -19.22
CA LEU A 11 -11.55 -6.44 -18.53
C LEU A 11 -12.38 -5.59 -19.48
N LYS A 12 -13.70 -5.61 -19.30
CA LYS A 12 -14.59 -4.67 -19.99
C LYS A 12 -14.32 -3.24 -19.54
N VAL A 13 -14.32 -2.33 -20.49
CA VAL A 13 -14.20 -0.88 -20.29
C VAL A 13 -15.41 -0.17 -20.90
N ARG A 14 -15.45 1.16 -20.80
CA ARG A 14 -16.51 2.01 -21.37
C ARG A 14 -16.84 1.66 -22.83
N ASN A 15 -18.07 1.95 -23.24
CA ASN A 15 -18.60 1.64 -24.59
C ASN A 15 -18.55 0.14 -24.97
N GLY A 16 -18.46 -0.77 -24.00
CA GLY A 16 -18.41 -2.22 -24.25
C GLY A 16 -17.07 -2.72 -24.80
N GLY A 17 -16.03 -1.88 -24.81
CA GLY A 17 -14.68 -2.28 -25.19
C GLY A 17 -14.05 -3.25 -24.19
N LYS A 18 -12.88 -3.79 -24.53
CA LYS A 18 -12.03 -4.54 -23.60
C LYS A 18 -10.60 -4.01 -23.66
N GLU A 19 -9.96 -3.93 -22.50
CA GLU A 19 -8.55 -3.56 -22.36
C GLU A 19 -7.83 -4.56 -21.45
N THR A 20 -6.52 -4.70 -21.62
CA THR A 20 -5.70 -5.58 -20.78
C THR A 20 -5.14 -4.80 -19.60
N PHE A 21 -5.42 -5.29 -18.39
CA PHE A 21 -4.87 -4.77 -17.14
C PHE A 21 -3.98 -5.83 -16.48
N ASP A 22 -2.98 -5.43 -15.71
CA ASP A 22 -2.10 -6.37 -15.01
C ASP A 22 -2.44 -6.48 -13.52
N LEU A 23 -2.85 -7.67 -13.07
CA LEU A 23 -3.06 -8.01 -11.65
C LEU A 23 -1.76 -8.41 -10.92
N GLY A 24 -0.62 -8.20 -11.55
CA GLY A 24 0.72 -8.38 -11.03
C GLY A 24 1.44 -7.05 -10.84
N ALA A 25 2.69 -6.99 -11.28
CA ALA A 25 3.53 -5.81 -11.18
C ALA A 25 3.06 -4.70 -12.13
N GLN A 26 2.81 -3.50 -11.60
CA GLN A 26 2.22 -2.39 -12.36
C GLN A 26 3.01 -1.08 -12.27
N TRP A 27 3.83 -0.88 -11.23
CA TRP A 27 4.58 0.37 -11.03
C TRP A 27 6.09 0.16 -11.10
N VAL A 28 6.76 1.15 -11.67
CA VAL A 28 8.22 1.32 -11.64
C VAL A 28 8.51 2.63 -10.95
N CYS A 29 9.39 2.60 -9.96
CA CYS A 29 9.81 3.81 -9.23
C CYS A 29 11.06 4.42 -9.88
N SER A 30 11.19 5.74 -9.86
CA SER A 30 12.33 6.48 -10.46
C SER A 30 13.70 6.07 -9.91
N GLY A 31 13.76 5.54 -8.68
CA GLY A 31 15.00 4.99 -8.09
C GLY A 31 15.47 3.67 -8.71
N GLN A 32 14.63 2.97 -9.48
CA GLN A 32 14.92 1.63 -10.02
C GLN A 32 15.68 1.70 -11.36
N LYS A 33 16.90 2.24 -11.34
CA LYS A 33 17.72 2.51 -12.53
C LYS A 33 17.88 1.32 -13.49
N ASN A 34 17.95 0.10 -12.95
CA ASN A 34 18.08 -1.11 -13.77
C ASN A 34 16.80 -1.43 -14.54
N ILE A 35 15.62 -1.25 -13.92
CA ILE A 35 14.34 -1.45 -14.59
C ILE A 35 14.15 -0.38 -15.66
N THR A 36 14.48 0.89 -15.37
CA THR A 36 14.41 1.98 -16.35
C THR A 36 15.25 1.68 -17.60
N LYS A 37 16.51 1.23 -17.44
CA LYS A 37 17.35 0.82 -18.59
C LYS A 37 16.73 -0.30 -19.43
N VAL A 38 16.06 -1.25 -18.78
CA VAL A 38 15.35 -2.33 -19.48
C VAL A 38 14.17 -1.76 -20.28
N LEU A 39 13.38 -0.87 -19.69
CA LEU A 39 12.27 -0.18 -20.40
C LEU A 39 12.78 0.59 -21.63
N ASP A 40 13.89 1.33 -21.48
CA ASP A 40 14.53 2.05 -22.59
C ASP A 40 14.99 1.12 -23.70
N THR A 41 15.59 -0.02 -23.34
CA THR A 41 16.06 -1.04 -24.29
C THR A 41 14.92 -1.60 -25.14
N PHE A 42 13.76 -1.83 -24.51
CA PHE A 42 12.55 -2.32 -25.19
C PHE A 42 11.68 -1.19 -25.77
N LYS A 43 12.09 0.08 -25.62
CA LYS A 43 11.34 1.26 -26.05
C LYS A 43 9.90 1.27 -25.54
N LEU A 44 9.72 0.88 -24.27
CA LEU A 44 8.43 0.87 -23.61
C LEU A 44 8.11 2.26 -23.04
N GLU A 45 6.90 2.73 -23.29
CA GLU A 45 6.41 3.99 -22.74
C GLU A 45 5.97 3.80 -21.28
N THR A 46 6.17 4.85 -20.49
CA THR A 46 5.64 4.95 -19.13
C THR A 46 4.79 6.20 -19.02
N TYR A 47 3.79 6.16 -18.16
CA TYR A 47 2.97 7.32 -17.82
C TYR A 47 2.97 7.54 -16.31
N GLU A 48 2.85 8.79 -15.89
CA GLU A 48 2.85 9.13 -14.48
C GLU A 48 1.57 8.64 -13.79
N GLN A 49 1.73 8.08 -12.59
CA GLN A 49 0.61 7.74 -11.74
C GLN A 49 -0.17 9.02 -11.40
N TYR A 50 -1.48 9.01 -11.65
CA TYR A 50 -2.33 10.11 -11.24
C TYR A 50 -2.43 10.16 -9.72
N THR A 51 -2.06 11.30 -9.13
CA THR A 51 -2.11 11.52 -7.68
C THR A 51 -2.77 12.86 -7.31
N LYS A 52 -3.38 13.57 -8.27
CA LYS A 52 -3.98 14.89 -8.04
C LYS A 52 -5.36 14.75 -7.39
N GLY A 53 -5.69 15.64 -6.45
CA GLY A 53 -6.96 15.63 -5.73
C GLY A 53 -6.85 15.03 -4.33
N SER A 54 -7.96 14.99 -3.61
CA SER A 54 -7.96 14.56 -2.21
C SER A 54 -7.74 13.05 -2.08
N LYS A 55 -6.94 12.66 -1.10
CA LYS A 55 -6.65 11.29 -0.69
C LYS A 55 -7.52 10.96 0.51
N LEU A 56 -8.07 9.76 0.53
CA LEU A 56 -8.86 9.28 1.64
C LEU A 56 -7.98 8.47 2.59
N MET A 57 -8.09 8.74 3.89
CA MET A 57 -7.37 8.01 4.92
C MET A 57 -8.31 7.64 6.06
N GLU A 58 -8.32 6.37 6.42
CA GLU A 58 -8.96 5.86 7.64
C GLU A 58 -7.86 5.44 8.62
N LEU A 59 -7.77 6.14 9.76
CA LEU A 59 -6.76 5.92 10.81
C LEU A 59 -7.27 5.10 11.99
N SER A 60 -8.60 5.02 12.14
CA SER A 60 -9.33 4.19 13.10
C SER A 60 -10.74 3.96 12.54
N LEU A 61 -11.38 2.84 12.91
CA LEU A 61 -12.68 2.44 12.39
C LEU A 61 -13.70 3.60 12.43
N GLY A 62 -14.16 4.05 11.26
CA GLY A 62 -15.20 5.09 11.14
C GLY A 62 -14.69 6.53 11.13
N GLU A 63 -13.43 6.80 11.45
CA GLU A 63 -12.82 8.13 11.29
C GLU A 63 -12.23 8.26 9.88
N VAL A 64 -13.09 8.58 8.92
CA VAL A 64 -12.67 8.85 7.54
C VAL A 64 -12.29 10.31 7.39
N THR A 65 -11.08 10.56 6.93
CA THR A 65 -10.58 11.91 6.70
C THR A 65 -10.15 12.09 5.23
N SER A 66 -10.52 13.22 4.63
CA SER A 66 -10.26 13.57 3.22
C SER A 66 -9.26 14.71 3.14
N HIS A 67 -8.16 14.54 2.40
CA HIS A 67 -7.05 15.51 2.41
C HIS A 67 -6.50 15.79 1.03
N ARG A 68 -6.40 17.08 0.67
CA ARG A 68 -5.88 17.54 -0.62
C ARG A 68 -4.36 17.41 -0.74
N ASP A 69 -3.65 17.44 0.39
CA ASP A 69 -2.18 17.44 0.47
C ASP A 69 -1.65 16.27 1.31
N GLN A 70 -0.39 15.87 1.08
CA GLN A 70 0.18 14.61 1.58
C GLN A 70 0.30 14.49 3.11
N ILE A 71 0.21 15.58 3.91
CA ILE A 71 0.54 15.55 5.36
C ILE A 71 -0.23 16.62 6.14
N SER A 72 -1.54 16.46 6.39
CA SER A 72 -2.22 17.35 7.35
C SER A 72 -3.24 16.69 8.29
N SER A 73 -3.39 15.35 8.24
CA SER A 73 -4.40 14.63 9.03
C SER A 73 -4.04 14.43 10.50
N ILE A 74 -2.78 14.66 10.87
CA ILE A 74 -2.24 14.33 12.20
C ILE A 74 -2.00 15.55 13.09
N GLY A 75 -2.26 16.76 12.59
CA GLY A 75 -1.92 18.02 13.26
C GLY A 75 -0.49 18.47 12.99
N PHE A 76 -0.24 19.78 13.14
CA PHE A 76 1.03 20.42 12.79
C PHE A 76 2.23 19.81 13.54
N PHE A 77 2.10 19.61 14.85
CA PHE A 77 3.16 19.04 15.68
C PHE A 77 3.51 17.59 15.27
N SER A 78 2.51 16.74 15.07
CA SER A 78 2.71 15.37 14.61
C SER A 78 3.35 15.31 13.22
N SER A 79 3.04 16.28 12.35
CA SER A 79 3.65 16.39 11.01
C SER A 79 5.15 16.73 11.10
N ILE A 80 5.54 17.59 12.04
CA ILE A 80 6.95 17.87 12.33
C ILE A 80 7.65 16.63 12.88
N GLU A 81 7.03 15.90 13.82
CA GLU A 81 7.60 14.67 14.38
C GLU A 81 7.87 13.62 13.30
N ILE A 82 6.90 13.37 12.42
CA ILE A 82 7.09 12.46 11.28
C ILE A 82 8.21 12.94 10.36
N PHE A 83 8.25 14.23 10.04
CA PHE A 83 9.31 14.78 9.21
C PHE A 83 10.71 14.56 9.82
N LEU A 84 10.85 14.77 11.13
CA LEU A 84 12.10 14.51 11.85
C LEU A 84 12.44 13.01 11.87
N ALA A 85 11.44 12.14 12.07
CA ALA A 85 11.64 10.69 12.03
C ALA A 85 12.08 10.21 10.64
N ILE A 86 11.47 10.72 9.55
CA ILE A 86 11.89 10.43 8.18
C ILE A 86 13.33 10.90 7.95
N LYS A 87 13.67 12.14 8.35
CA LYS A 87 15.04 12.63 8.25
C LYS A 87 16.06 11.78 9.01
N LYS A 88 15.67 11.25 10.17
CA LYS A 88 16.50 10.33 10.95
C LYS A 88 16.71 9.03 10.20
N ILE A 89 15.65 8.41 9.67
CA ILE A 89 15.75 7.22 8.82
C ILE A 89 16.64 7.48 7.61
N ASP A 90 16.44 8.59 6.89
CA ASP A 90 17.25 8.98 5.74
C ASP A 90 18.74 9.13 6.09
N SER A 91 19.04 9.66 7.29
CA SER A 91 20.41 9.76 7.79
C SER A 91 21.00 8.38 8.04
N MET A 92 20.26 7.50 8.73
CA MET A 92 20.69 6.12 8.97
C MET A 92 20.94 5.38 7.65
N CYS A 93 20.04 5.51 6.67
CA CYS A 93 20.19 4.89 5.36
C CYS A 93 21.46 5.32 4.61
N LYS A 94 21.93 6.56 4.79
CA LYS A 94 23.17 7.04 4.16
C LYS A 94 24.42 6.38 4.72
N GLU A 95 24.37 5.93 5.98
CA GLU A 95 25.50 5.29 6.66
C GLU A 95 25.57 3.78 6.39
N VAL A 96 24.50 3.18 5.83
CA VAL A 96 24.46 1.76 5.49
C VAL A 96 25.00 1.53 4.06
N PRO A 97 26.15 0.83 3.89
CA PRO A 97 26.64 0.50 2.57
C PRO A 97 25.67 -0.45 1.84
N LEU A 98 25.33 -0.15 0.58
CA LEU A 98 24.35 -0.93 -0.19
C LEU A 98 24.77 -2.39 -0.47
N ILE A 99 26.07 -2.65 -0.53
CA ILE A 99 26.61 -3.97 -0.90
C ILE A 99 26.94 -4.81 0.33
N ALA A 100 27.37 -4.18 1.42
CA ALA A 100 27.80 -4.83 2.65
C ALA A 100 27.26 -4.07 3.86
N PRO A 101 25.95 -4.15 4.14
CA PRO A 101 25.29 -3.41 5.21
C PRO A 101 25.84 -3.75 6.61
N GLU A 102 26.40 -4.94 6.79
CA GLU A 102 27.07 -5.39 8.02
C GLU A 102 28.29 -4.54 8.40
N ASN A 103 28.87 -3.81 7.44
CA ASN A 103 30.00 -2.91 7.67
C ASN A 103 29.57 -1.50 8.13
N SER A 104 28.27 -1.24 8.30
CA SER A 104 27.80 0.03 8.87
C SER A 104 28.34 0.23 10.29
N PRO A 105 28.76 1.44 10.68
CA PRO A 105 29.23 1.73 12.05
C PRO A 105 28.27 1.28 13.15
N HIS A 106 26.97 1.31 12.86
CA HIS A 106 25.89 0.99 13.79
C HIS A 106 25.15 -0.31 13.45
N ALA A 107 25.73 -1.19 12.63
CA ALA A 107 25.05 -2.38 12.11
C ALA A 107 24.39 -3.23 13.21
N ARG A 108 25.11 -3.55 14.29
CA ARG A 108 24.56 -4.36 15.40
C ARG A 108 23.45 -3.66 16.18
N GLU A 109 23.58 -2.35 16.37
CA GLU A 109 22.62 -1.54 17.13
C GLU A 109 21.30 -1.45 16.36
N TRP A 110 21.37 -1.08 15.07
CA TRP A 110 20.19 -0.89 14.24
C TRP A 110 19.52 -2.22 13.87
N ASP A 111 20.30 -3.28 13.63
CA ASP A 111 19.76 -4.64 13.45
C ASP A 111 19.12 -5.17 14.75
N GLY A 112 19.59 -4.73 15.92
CA GLY A 112 19.03 -5.04 17.23
C GLY A 112 17.74 -4.30 17.57
N MET A 113 17.42 -3.22 16.86
CA MET A 113 16.31 -2.33 17.19
C MET A 113 15.02 -2.76 16.50
N THR A 114 13.95 -2.95 17.26
CA THR A 114 12.62 -3.17 16.68
C THR A 114 12.04 -1.88 16.10
N VAL A 115 11.14 -2.01 15.13
CA VAL A 115 10.43 -0.85 14.56
C VAL A 115 9.60 -0.12 15.62
N GLU A 116 9.00 -0.86 16.56
CA GLU A 116 8.26 -0.29 17.70
C GLU A 116 9.17 0.52 18.63
N THR A 117 10.38 0.01 18.92
CA THR A 117 11.39 0.74 19.69
C THR A 117 11.78 2.02 18.98
N PHE A 118 12.07 1.97 17.66
CA PHE A 118 12.39 3.15 16.88
C PHE A 118 11.25 4.19 16.91
N LYS A 119 10.00 3.74 16.72
CA LYS A 119 8.80 4.57 16.77
C LYS A 119 8.69 5.30 18.11
N ASN A 120 8.80 4.57 19.22
CA ASN A 120 8.67 5.14 20.56
C ASN A 120 9.82 6.07 20.95
N GLN A 121 11.01 5.89 20.36
CA GLN A 121 12.14 6.80 20.54
C GLN A 121 12.07 8.06 19.67
N SER A 122 11.35 8.00 18.54
CA SER A 122 11.40 9.05 17.52
C SER A 122 10.12 9.88 17.42
N LEU A 123 9.00 9.37 17.95
CA LEU A 123 7.69 10.02 17.89
C LEU A 123 7.07 10.11 19.29
N TRP A 124 6.43 11.24 19.59
CA TRP A 124 5.84 11.51 20.90
C TRP A 124 4.31 11.45 20.84
N THR A 125 3.71 12.03 19.81
CA THR A 125 2.25 12.14 19.69
C THR A 125 1.61 10.84 19.22
N SER A 126 0.43 10.51 19.77
CA SER A 126 -0.34 9.34 19.35
C SER A 126 -0.73 9.40 17.87
N SER A 127 -1.01 10.59 17.33
CA SER A 127 -1.33 10.78 15.91
C SER A 127 -0.12 10.51 15.00
N ALA A 128 1.08 10.95 15.37
CA ALA A 128 2.29 10.62 14.61
C ALA A 128 2.60 9.12 14.67
N LYS A 129 2.48 8.51 15.85
CA LYS A 129 2.66 7.06 16.02
C LYS A 129 1.69 6.26 15.15
N ARG A 130 0.40 6.61 15.14
CA ARG A 130 -0.61 5.97 14.26
C ARG A 130 -0.30 6.14 12.78
N ALA A 131 0.07 7.34 12.35
CA ALA A 131 0.43 7.57 10.95
C ALA A 131 1.72 6.83 10.54
N PHE A 132 2.70 6.72 11.45
CA PHE A 132 3.87 5.89 11.25
C PHE A 132 3.49 4.40 11.16
N ASP A 133 2.58 3.94 12.00
CA ASP A 133 2.06 2.57 11.95
C ASP A 133 1.36 2.29 10.62
N VAL A 134 0.56 3.23 10.09
CA VAL A 134 -0.02 3.10 8.74
C VAL A 134 1.05 2.97 7.66
N ALA A 135 2.10 3.78 7.74
CA ALA A 135 3.18 3.76 6.74
C ALA A 135 3.97 2.44 6.80
N VAL A 136 4.27 1.97 8.01
CA VAL A 136 5.07 0.77 8.28
C VAL A 136 4.27 -0.52 8.08
N SER A 137 2.98 -0.56 8.40
CA SER A 137 2.13 -1.76 8.25
C SER A 137 1.98 -2.19 6.80
N ASN A 138 2.19 -1.27 5.85
CA ASN A 138 2.22 -1.58 4.42
C ASN A 138 3.57 -2.18 3.96
N ILE A 139 4.61 -2.11 4.81
CA ILE A 139 5.97 -2.57 4.52
C ILE A 139 6.27 -3.87 5.28
N PHE A 140 5.79 -3.99 6.51
CA PHE A 140 6.03 -5.12 7.39
C PHE A 140 4.71 -5.78 7.79
N ASP A 141 4.62 -7.10 7.58
CA ASP A 141 3.62 -7.94 8.24
C ASP A 141 4.01 -8.11 9.72
N LYS A 142 3.02 -8.13 10.63
CA LYS A 142 3.20 -8.12 12.09
C LYS A 142 4.25 -9.14 12.58
N ILE A 143 5.19 -8.70 13.43
CA ILE A 143 5.95 -9.59 14.33
C ILE A 143 6.08 -8.93 15.70
N GLU A 144 5.59 -9.59 16.74
CA GLU A 144 5.97 -9.32 18.14
C GLU A 144 6.61 -10.55 18.76
N PHE A 145 7.73 -10.34 19.46
CA PHE A 145 8.31 -11.32 20.38
C PHE A 145 8.68 -10.61 21.68
N THR A 146 8.15 -11.08 22.80
CA THR A 146 8.77 -10.83 24.10
C THR A 146 8.54 -12.02 25.02
N PRO A 147 9.61 -12.56 25.64
CA PRO A 147 11.00 -12.08 25.60
C PRO A 147 11.71 -12.37 24.26
N GLU A 148 12.71 -11.54 23.91
CA GLU A 148 13.38 -11.59 22.60
C GLU A 148 14.46 -12.67 22.48
N LEU A 149 14.70 -13.07 21.21
CA LEU A 149 15.27 -14.34 20.79
C LEU A 149 16.82 -14.36 20.76
N PRO A 150 17.41 -15.37 21.43
CA PRO A 150 18.79 -15.83 21.27
C PRO A 150 19.11 -16.37 19.87
N TYR A 151 20.03 -17.34 19.78
CA TYR A 151 20.54 -17.97 18.56
C TYR A 151 19.40 -18.13 17.49
N GLU A 152 18.14 -18.41 17.83
CA GLU A 152 16.96 -18.46 16.95
C GLU A 152 16.70 -17.27 15.97
N ARG A 153 17.32 -16.08 16.13
CA ARG A 153 17.39 -15.04 15.05
C ARG A 153 17.88 -15.60 13.69
N ARG A 154 18.44 -16.81 13.66
CA ARG A 154 18.87 -17.57 12.46
C ARG A 154 17.80 -18.46 11.80
N VAL A 155 16.59 -18.56 12.36
CA VAL A 155 15.37 -19.04 11.66
C VAL A 155 14.63 -17.88 10.98
N LEU A 156 14.76 -16.67 11.55
CA LEU A 156 14.22 -15.39 11.10
C LEU A 156 14.39 -15.13 9.59
N MET A 157 15.44 -15.67 8.97
CA MET A 157 15.72 -15.52 7.54
C MET A 157 15.19 -16.65 6.64
N ARG A 158 14.73 -17.79 7.16
CA ARG A 158 14.16 -18.89 6.35
C ARG A 158 12.64 -18.80 6.16
N GLN A 159 11.98 -17.92 6.91
CA GLN A 159 10.54 -17.66 6.86
C GLN A 159 10.21 -16.20 6.54
N ILE A 160 10.98 -15.56 5.65
CA ILE A 160 10.44 -14.40 4.92
C ILE A 160 9.34 -14.96 4.01
N VAL A 161 8.17 -15.20 4.60
CA VAL A 161 6.94 -15.48 3.87
C VAL A 161 6.71 -14.23 3.03
N MET A 162 6.44 -14.40 1.73
CA MET A 162 6.00 -13.24 0.97
C MET A 162 4.74 -12.73 1.65
N GLY A 163 4.68 -11.42 1.91
CA GLY A 163 3.48 -10.79 2.47
C GLY A 163 2.26 -11.30 1.71
N CYS A 164 1.23 -11.70 2.44
CA CYS A 164 -0.01 -12.11 1.82
C CYS A 164 -0.66 -10.85 1.26
N TYR A 165 -0.89 -10.83 -0.05
CA TYR A 165 -1.64 -9.76 -0.67
C TYR A 165 -2.65 -10.35 -1.65
N THR A 166 -3.81 -9.72 -1.70
CA THR A 166 -4.82 -9.97 -2.72
C THR A 166 -4.97 -8.67 -3.49
N LYS A 167 -4.79 -8.70 -4.81
CA LYS A 167 -4.95 -7.53 -5.68
C LYS A 167 -6.26 -7.66 -6.45
N PHE A 168 -7.00 -6.57 -6.54
CA PHE A 168 -8.18 -6.50 -7.39
C PHE A 168 -8.17 -5.28 -8.29
N LEU A 169 -8.93 -5.36 -9.37
CA LEU A 169 -9.20 -4.29 -10.32
C LEU A 169 -10.70 -4.19 -10.56
N ALA A 170 -11.19 -2.96 -10.57
CA ALA A 170 -12.57 -2.64 -10.89
C ALA A 170 -12.59 -1.55 -11.97
N THR A 171 -13.22 -1.82 -13.12
CA THR A 171 -13.37 -0.85 -14.22
C THR A 171 -14.71 -0.13 -14.14
N TYR A 172 -14.79 1.10 -14.65
CA TYR A 172 -15.98 1.95 -14.58
C TYR A 172 -16.20 2.73 -15.88
N GLU A 173 -17.40 3.26 -16.05
CA GLU A 173 -17.76 4.08 -17.22
C GLU A 173 -17.04 5.43 -17.21
N THR A 174 -16.91 6.06 -16.03
CA THR A 174 -16.22 7.34 -15.86
C THR A 174 -15.32 7.32 -14.63
N SER A 175 -14.32 8.19 -14.61
CA SER A 175 -13.46 8.43 -13.44
C SER A 175 -14.16 9.32 -12.41
N PHE A 176 -15.33 8.89 -11.92
CA PHE A 176 -16.20 9.70 -11.05
C PHE A 176 -15.52 10.18 -9.76
N TRP A 177 -14.50 9.46 -9.26
CA TRP A 177 -13.69 9.92 -8.13
C TRP A 177 -12.88 11.17 -8.49
N ARG A 178 -12.29 11.21 -9.70
CA ARG A 178 -11.57 12.40 -10.19
C ARG A 178 -12.52 13.58 -10.38
N GLU A 179 -13.72 13.35 -10.92
CA GLU A 179 -14.78 14.36 -11.05
C GLU A 179 -15.20 14.94 -9.68
N ALA A 180 -15.22 14.10 -8.65
CA ALA A 180 -15.47 14.50 -7.26
C ALA A 180 -14.26 15.16 -6.57
N GLY A 181 -13.17 15.42 -7.30
CA GLY A 181 -11.94 16.02 -6.77
C GLY A 181 -11.09 15.06 -5.94
N LEU A 182 -11.35 13.76 -5.97
CA LEU A 182 -10.56 12.72 -5.30
C LEU A 182 -9.45 12.19 -6.22
N SER A 183 -8.35 11.79 -5.61
CA SER A 183 -7.19 11.21 -6.31
C SER A 183 -7.39 9.75 -6.72
N GLY A 184 -8.40 9.07 -6.19
CA GLY A 184 -8.55 7.61 -6.27
C GLY A 184 -7.68 6.85 -5.26
N GLN A 185 -6.87 7.55 -4.44
CA GLN A 185 -6.09 6.95 -3.38
C GLN A 185 -6.91 6.82 -2.09
N LEU A 186 -6.93 5.61 -1.53
CA LEU A 186 -7.46 5.30 -0.20
C LEU A 186 -6.41 4.50 0.55
N THR A 187 -6.07 4.92 1.77
CA THR A 187 -5.23 4.14 2.70
C THR A 187 -6.00 3.91 3.99
N ARG A 188 -6.07 2.66 4.42
CA ARG A 188 -6.79 2.26 5.62
C ARG A 188 -5.84 1.56 6.56
N TYR A 189 -5.84 2.01 7.80
CA TYR A 189 -5.18 1.36 8.91
C TYR A 189 -6.23 0.99 9.94
N THR A 190 -6.17 -0.24 10.38
CA THR A 190 -7.11 -0.82 11.32
C THR A 190 -6.30 -1.42 12.46
N ASP A 191 -6.51 -0.86 13.65
CA ASP A 191 -5.84 -1.26 14.88
C ASP A 191 -6.55 -2.46 15.56
N ASN A 192 -7.72 -2.86 15.07
CA ASN A 192 -8.52 -3.95 15.60
C ASN A 192 -8.77 -5.07 14.57
N GLU A 193 -8.85 -6.31 15.06
CA GLU A 193 -9.05 -7.51 14.23
C GLU A 193 -10.44 -7.55 13.57
N GLU A 194 -11.46 -6.99 14.23
CA GLU A 194 -12.85 -6.98 13.74
C GLU A 194 -13.00 -6.14 12.46
N SER A 195 -12.31 -5.01 12.36
CA SER A 195 -12.32 -4.16 11.15
C SER A 195 -11.63 -4.83 9.97
N VAL A 196 -10.50 -5.51 10.20
CA VAL A 196 -9.77 -6.22 9.15
C VAL A 196 -10.56 -7.41 8.61
N THR A 197 -11.24 -8.13 9.51
CA THR A 197 -12.06 -9.29 9.15
C THR A 197 -13.37 -8.90 8.45
N SER A 198 -13.95 -7.74 8.77
CA SER A 198 -15.15 -7.22 8.10
C SER A 198 -14.88 -6.49 6.78
N SER A 199 -13.73 -5.81 6.64
CA SER A 199 -13.39 -5.06 5.43
C SER A 199 -11.89 -5.14 5.10
N PRO A 200 -11.49 -5.99 4.14
CA PRO A 200 -10.09 -6.36 3.94
C PRO A 200 -9.27 -5.36 3.11
N VAL A 201 -9.89 -4.35 2.50
CA VAL A 201 -9.19 -3.40 1.63
C VAL A 201 -8.35 -2.44 2.47
N SER A 202 -7.03 -2.46 2.31
CA SER A 202 -6.11 -1.58 3.02
C SER A 202 -5.59 -0.45 2.14
N LEU A 203 -5.52 -0.66 0.83
CA LEU A 203 -5.02 0.31 -0.14
C LEU A 203 -5.87 0.29 -1.41
N VAL A 204 -6.20 1.47 -1.94
CA VAL A 204 -6.75 1.65 -3.29
C VAL A 204 -5.97 2.77 -3.97
N MET A 205 -5.78 2.62 -5.27
CA MET A 205 -5.15 3.61 -6.12
C MET A 205 -5.93 3.76 -7.43
N ASP A 206 -5.78 4.93 -8.04
CA ASP A 206 -6.23 5.17 -9.40
C ASP A 206 -5.44 4.32 -10.39
N ALA A 207 -6.14 3.65 -11.30
CA ALA A 207 -5.56 2.81 -12.34
C ALA A 207 -6.13 3.18 -13.73
N VAL A 208 -6.50 4.45 -13.94
CA VAL A 208 -6.98 4.90 -15.25
C VAL A 208 -5.86 4.73 -16.27
N THR A 209 -6.19 4.10 -17.40
CA THR A 209 -5.21 3.78 -18.44
C THR A 209 -4.87 5.00 -19.30
N SER A 210 -3.83 4.89 -20.14
CA SER A 210 -3.47 5.91 -21.11
C SER A 210 -4.59 6.21 -22.12
N GLU A 211 -5.44 5.22 -22.39
CA GLU A 211 -6.66 5.33 -23.22
C GLU A 211 -7.85 5.98 -22.48
N ASN A 212 -7.60 6.49 -21.28
CA ASN A 212 -8.56 7.15 -20.40
C ASN A 212 -9.73 6.24 -19.99
N ASN A 213 -9.48 4.93 -19.87
CA ASN A 213 -10.47 3.99 -19.36
C ASN A 213 -10.39 3.94 -17.83
N ALA A 214 -11.53 4.17 -17.17
CA ALA A 214 -11.56 4.35 -15.74
C ALA A 214 -11.41 3.02 -14.99
N ALA A 215 -10.42 2.93 -14.10
CA ALA A 215 -10.27 1.79 -13.22
C ALA A 215 -9.71 2.19 -11.84
N LEU A 216 -10.09 1.42 -10.82
CA LEU A 216 -9.47 1.44 -9.51
C LEU A 216 -8.78 0.09 -9.27
N VAL A 217 -7.57 0.16 -8.73
CA VAL A 217 -6.83 -1.01 -8.26
C VAL A 217 -6.80 -0.97 -6.74
N GLY A 218 -7.03 -2.10 -6.10
CA GLY A 218 -6.96 -2.18 -4.65
C GLY A 218 -6.31 -3.45 -4.14
N PHE A 219 -5.96 -3.40 -2.86
CA PHE A 219 -5.17 -4.42 -2.20
C PHE A 219 -5.80 -4.78 -0.87
N PHE A 220 -5.83 -6.08 -0.61
CA PHE A 220 -5.87 -6.60 0.75
C PHE A 220 -4.42 -6.87 1.10
N THR A 221 -3.97 -6.40 2.26
CA THR A 221 -2.59 -6.62 2.73
C THR A 221 -2.57 -7.26 4.11
N GLY A 222 -1.50 -7.98 4.38
CA GLY A 222 -1.20 -8.57 5.67
C GLY A 222 -2.29 -9.48 6.23
N PHE A 223 -2.70 -9.25 7.50
CA PHE A 223 -3.70 -10.08 8.16
C PHE A 223 -5.04 -10.13 7.39
N GLY A 224 -5.44 -9.02 6.76
CA GLY A 224 -6.67 -8.98 5.95
C GLY A 224 -6.57 -9.91 4.75
N ALA A 225 -5.46 -9.87 4.03
CA ALA A 225 -5.22 -10.80 2.93
C ALA A 225 -5.18 -12.25 3.40
N SER A 226 -4.49 -12.53 4.52
CA SER A 226 -4.39 -13.89 5.07
C SER A 226 -5.72 -14.45 5.54
N HIS A 227 -6.53 -13.64 6.24
CA HIS A 227 -7.84 -14.04 6.74
C HIS A 227 -8.81 -14.32 5.58
N TRP A 228 -8.77 -13.48 4.55
CA TRP A 228 -9.63 -13.61 3.38
C TRP A 228 -9.09 -14.57 2.33
N ALA A 229 -7.88 -15.13 2.49
CA ALA A 229 -7.26 -16.02 1.50
C ALA A 229 -8.13 -17.25 1.18
N SER A 230 -8.79 -17.81 2.19
CA SER A 230 -9.66 -18.99 2.07
C SER A 230 -11.06 -18.69 1.53
N LYS A 231 -11.43 -17.41 1.43
CA LYS A 231 -12.74 -16.97 0.90
C LYS A 231 -12.80 -17.11 -0.61
N SER A 232 -14.01 -17.28 -1.14
CA SER A 232 -14.25 -17.29 -2.57
C SER A 232 -13.99 -15.93 -3.21
N ASP A 233 -13.71 -15.91 -4.50
CA ASP A 233 -13.49 -14.66 -5.23
C ASP A 233 -14.74 -13.77 -5.25
N ASP A 234 -15.94 -14.36 -5.20
CA ASP A 234 -17.20 -13.64 -5.09
C ASP A 234 -17.37 -12.96 -3.72
N GLU A 235 -17.03 -13.65 -2.62
CA GLU A 235 -17.03 -13.04 -1.28
C GLU A 235 -16.04 -11.88 -1.20
N LYS A 236 -14.81 -12.09 -1.70
CA LYS A 236 -13.77 -11.05 -1.72
C LYS A 236 -14.20 -9.86 -2.59
N LYS A 237 -14.80 -10.12 -3.76
CA LYS A 237 -15.36 -9.09 -4.64
C LYS A 237 -16.44 -8.28 -3.94
N HIS A 238 -17.38 -8.94 -3.26
CA HIS A 238 -18.44 -8.27 -2.54
C HIS A 238 -17.87 -7.33 -1.47
N ALA A 239 -16.93 -7.81 -0.65
CA ALA A 239 -16.29 -7.02 0.39
C ALA A 239 -15.49 -5.83 -0.18
N ALA A 240 -14.76 -6.05 -1.29
CA ALA A 240 -14.04 -4.97 -1.98
C ALA A 240 -15.01 -3.89 -2.47
N LEU A 241 -16.11 -4.27 -3.12
CA LEU A 241 -17.08 -3.31 -3.68
C LEU A 241 -17.86 -2.55 -2.61
N GLU A 242 -18.24 -3.19 -1.49
CA GLU A 242 -18.88 -2.48 -0.38
C GLU A 242 -17.91 -1.47 0.26
N THR A 243 -16.61 -1.80 0.34
CA THR A 243 -15.60 -0.86 0.80
C THR A 243 -15.46 0.31 -0.17
N LEU A 244 -15.27 0.05 -1.47
CA LEU A 244 -15.20 1.12 -2.47
C LEU A 244 -16.44 2.01 -2.46
N LYS A 245 -17.63 1.43 -2.33
CA LYS A 245 -18.91 2.14 -2.23
C LYS A 245 -18.99 3.07 -1.02
N SER A 246 -18.45 2.64 0.12
CA SER A 246 -18.46 3.42 1.36
C SER A 246 -17.56 4.67 1.26
N PHE A 247 -16.44 4.58 0.54
CA PHE A 247 -15.45 5.66 0.43
C PHE A 247 -15.61 6.54 -0.83
N PHE A 248 -15.93 5.94 -1.97
CA PHE A 248 -16.04 6.64 -3.26
C PHE A 248 -17.49 6.84 -3.73
N GLY A 249 -18.47 6.36 -2.95
CA GLY A 249 -19.90 6.54 -3.21
C GLY A 249 -20.54 5.41 -4.03
N SER A 250 -21.85 5.51 -4.25
CA SER A 250 -22.68 4.43 -4.80
C SER A 250 -22.24 3.92 -6.19
N LYS A 251 -21.64 4.78 -7.01
CA LYS A 251 -21.07 4.40 -8.33
C LYS A 251 -19.97 3.35 -8.20
N ALA A 252 -19.18 3.39 -7.13
CA ALA A 252 -18.06 2.49 -6.93
C ALA A 252 -18.47 1.02 -6.67
N GLY A 253 -19.70 0.80 -6.19
CA GLY A 253 -20.27 -0.54 -6.03
C GLY A 253 -20.79 -1.18 -7.33
N LYS A 254 -20.70 -0.49 -8.47
CA LYS A 254 -21.25 -0.94 -9.76
C LYS A 254 -20.19 -0.89 -10.87
N PRO A 255 -19.15 -1.73 -10.81
CA PRO A 255 -18.13 -1.77 -11.85
C PRO A 255 -18.68 -2.37 -13.15
N LEU A 256 -18.05 -2.00 -14.27
CA LEU A 256 -18.29 -2.64 -15.58
C LEU A 256 -17.73 -4.07 -15.61
N ASP A 257 -16.56 -4.25 -15.00
CA ASP A 257 -15.91 -5.54 -14.82
C ASP A 257 -15.05 -5.55 -13.56
N PHE A 258 -14.73 -6.76 -13.08
CA PHE A 258 -13.94 -6.94 -11.86
C PHE A 258 -13.08 -8.19 -11.96
N ALA A 259 -11.82 -8.08 -11.57
CA ALA A 259 -10.95 -9.24 -11.39
C ALA A 259 -10.16 -9.13 -10.09
N ILE A 260 -9.86 -10.28 -9.50
CA ILE A 260 -9.17 -10.41 -8.21
C ILE A 260 -8.21 -11.59 -8.24
N LYS A 261 -7.10 -11.48 -7.50
CA LYS A 261 -6.08 -12.51 -7.37
C LYS A 261 -5.38 -12.43 -6.02
#